data_AF-A0A354G2D3-F1
#
_entry.id   AF-A0A354G2D3-F1
#
_cell.length_a   1.000
_cell.length_b   1.000
_cell.length_c   1.000
_cell.angle_alpha   90.00
_cell.angle_beta   90.00
_cell.angle_gamma   90.00
#
_symmetry.space_group_name_H-M   'P 1'
#
loop_
_entity.id
_entity.type
_entity.pdbx_description
1 polymer ?
#
loop_
_entity_poly.entity_id
_entity_poly.type
_entity_poly.pdbx_seq_one_letter_code
_entity_poly.pdbx_strand_id
1 'polypeptide(L)'
;MAGLRKMRSDKTVKSIEKELGVSMYKKDGTKQPKNKVLGTIRKEEEILSVDQKAASKRIVKVHPKSNPSTVKKVVKSLKTIKK
;
A
#
# COMPACT_ATOMS: atom_id res chain seq x y z
N MET A 1 3.08 40.66 -24.11
CA MET A 1 3.50 39.71 -23.05
C MET A 1 2.24 39.05 -22.48
N ALA A 2 1.88 37.87 -22.97
CA ALA A 2 0.71 37.14 -22.47
C ALA A 2 1.06 36.53 -21.11
N GLY A 3 0.47 37.07 -20.04
CA GLY A 3 0.68 36.58 -18.67
C GLY A 3 0.32 35.11 -18.56
N LEU A 4 1.19 34.32 -17.90
CA LEU A 4 0.94 32.93 -17.54
C LEU A 4 -0.44 32.83 -16.88
N ARG A 5 -1.41 32.23 -17.59
CA ARG A 5 -2.70 31.87 -17.01
C ARG A 5 -2.43 30.88 -15.89
N LYS A 6 -2.63 31.27 -14.62
CA LYS A 6 -2.68 30.34 -13.49
C LYS A 6 -3.70 29.25 -13.84
N MET A 7 -3.22 28.06 -14.22
CA MET A 7 -4.10 26.92 -14.41
C MET A 7 -4.76 26.65 -13.07
N ARG A 8 -6.08 26.90 -13.02
CA ARG A 8 -6.94 26.71 -11.84
C ARG A 8 -6.68 25.32 -11.27
N SER A 9 -6.35 25.26 -9.97
CA SER A 9 -6.05 24.05 -9.19
C SER A 9 -7.02 22.90 -9.39
N ASP A 10 -8.25 23.20 -9.83
CA ASP A 10 -9.32 22.22 -9.98
C ASP A 10 -9.12 21.30 -11.17
N LYS A 11 -8.45 21.75 -12.24
CA LYS A 11 -8.13 20.87 -13.39
C LYS A 11 -7.10 19.81 -13.00
N THR A 12 -6.09 20.21 -12.22
CA THR A 12 -5.05 19.30 -11.72
C THR A 12 -5.60 18.36 -10.64
N VAL A 13 -6.56 18.79 -9.83
CA VAL A 13 -7.19 17.90 -8.84
C VAL A 13 -8.03 16.84 -9.54
N LYS A 14 -8.86 17.22 -10.52
CA LYS A 14 -9.68 16.26 -11.28
C LYS A 14 -8.85 15.23 -12.06
N SER A 15 -7.68 15.61 -12.58
CA SER A 15 -6.80 14.65 -13.26
C SER A 15 -6.20 13.64 -12.27
N ILE A 16 -5.76 14.11 -11.10
CA ILE A 16 -5.22 13.26 -10.03
C ILE A 16 -6.29 12.30 -9.47
N GLU A 17 -7.52 12.78 -9.26
CA GLU A 17 -8.65 11.93 -8.83
C GLU A 17 -8.97 10.84 -9.86
N LYS A 18 -8.87 11.17 -11.15
CA LYS A 18 -9.12 10.22 -12.25
C LYS A 18 -8.00 9.18 -12.40
N GLU A 19 -6.75 9.56 -12.21
CA GLU A 19 -5.59 8.66 -12.28
C GLU A 19 -5.48 7.75 -11.05
N LEU A 20 -5.72 8.28 -9.86
CA LEU A 20 -5.59 7.53 -8.60
C LEU A 20 -6.87 6.84 -8.17
N GLY A 21 -8.03 7.19 -8.74
CA GLY A 21 -9.34 6.65 -8.34
C GLY A 21 -9.81 7.08 -6.95
N VAL A 22 -9.13 8.05 -6.32
CA VAL A 22 -9.41 8.50 -4.94
C VAL A 22 -9.80 9.97 -4.92
N SER A 23 -10.91 10.28 -4.26
CA SER A 23 -11.38 11.65 -4.05
C SER A 23 -10.39 12.46 -3.20
N MET A 24 -9.99 13.62 -3.69
CA MET A 24 -9.15 14.57 -2.95
C MET A 24 -9.94 15.38 -1.92
N TYR A 25 -11.26 15.28 -1.93
CA TYR A 25 -12.16 15.94 -0.98
C TYR A 25 -12.84 14.92 -0.06
N LYS A 26 -13.09 15.33 1.19
CA LYS A 26 -13.96 14.59 2.12
C LYS A 26 -15.43 14.82 1.77
N LYS A 27 -16.32 13.99 2.32
CA LYS A 27 -17.78 14.17 2.21
C LYS A 27 -18.24 15.55 2.70
N ASP A 28 -17.51 16.12 3.66
CA ASP A 28 -17.76 17.46 4.22
C ASP A 28 -17.21 18.60 3.34
N GLY A 29 -16.76 18.33 2.12
CA GLY A 29 -16.24 19.32 1.16
C GLY A 29 -14.82 19.83 1.44
N THR A 30 -14.19 19.41 2.54
CA THR A 30 -12.82 19.83 2.88
C THR A 30 -11.76 19.06 2.08
N LYS A 31 -10.69 19.75 1.66
CA LYS A 31 -9.54 19.14 0.95
C LYS A 31 -8.78 18.19 1.88
N GLN A 32 -8.55 16.96 1.42
CA GLN A 32 -7.67 16.03 2.10
C GLN A 32 -6.20 16.41 1.85
N PRO A 33 -5.35 16.40 2.88
CA PRO A 33 -3.92 16.59 2.68
C PRO A 33 -3.35 15.41 1.90
N LYS A 34 -2.51 15.70 0.88
CA LYS A 34 -1.92 14.71 -0.06
C LYS A 34 -1.31 13.49 0.65
N ASN A 35 -0.66 13.68 1.80
CA ASN A 35 -0.04 12.59 2.57
C ASN A 35 -1.05 11.56 3.10
N LYS A 36 -2.28 11.97 3.43
CA LYS A 36 -3.33 11.05 3.88
C LYS A 36 -3.90 10.24 2.72
N VAL A 37 -4.05 10.86 1.55
CA VAL A 37 -4.51 10.22 0.31
C VAL A 37 -3.50 9.17 -0.20
N LEU A 38 -2.20 9.49 -0.18
CA LEU A 38 -1.16 8.50 -0.50
C LEU A 38 -1.08 7.37 0.54
N GLY A 39 -1.38 7.67 1.80
CA GLY A 39 -1.45 6.68 2.87
C GLY A 39 -2.61 5.70 2.73
N THR A 40 -3.75 6.12 2.17
CA THR A 40 -4.87 5.20 1.87
C THR A 40 -4.57 4.34 0.67
N ILE A 41 -3.96 4.91 -0.40
CA ILE A 41 -3.56 4.15 -1.60
C ILE A 41 -2.56 3.04 -1.24
N ARG A 42 -1.52 3.36 -0.46
CA ARG A 42 -0.54 2.35 -0.01
C ARG A 42 -1.16 1.23 0.82
N LYS A 43 -2.22 1.54 1.59
CA LYS A 43 -2.93 0.54 2.40
C LYS A 43 -3.85 -0.32 1.54
N GLU A 44 -4.48 0.25 0.52
CA GLU A 44 -5.32 -0.49 -0.42
C GLU A 44 -4.49 -1.41 -1.32
N GLU A 45 -3.31 -0.97 -1.77
CA GLU A 45 -2.35 -1.80 -2.51
C GLU A 45 -1.77 -2.96 -1.65
N GLU A 46 -1.70 -2.81 -0.32
CA GLU A 46 -1.20 -3.86 0.59
C GLU A 46 -2.24 -4.92 0.97
N ILE A 47 -3.52 -4.75 0.62
CA ILE A 47 -4.56 -5.74 0.93
C ILE A 47 -4.55 -6.81 -0.16
N LEU A 48 -3.59 -7.74 -0.06
CA LEU A 48 -3.64 -8.99 -0.80
C LEU A 48 -4.98 -9.69 -0.55
N SER A 49 -5.62 -10.15 -1.62
CA SER A 49 -6.82 -11.01 -1.57
C SER A 49 -6.55 -12.23 -0.67
N VAL A 50 -7.60 -12.80 -0.08
CA VAL A 50 -7.50 -14.02 0.77
C VAL A 50 -6.78 -15.14 0.02
N ASP A 51 -7.05 -15.29 -1.28
CA ASP A 51 -6.41 -16.29 -2.13
C ASP A 51 -4.93 -15.99 -2.38
N GLN A 52 -4.58 -14.71 -2.57
CA GLN A 52 -3.19 -14.27 -2.73
C GLN A 52 -2.39 -14.44 -1.44
N LYS A 53 -3.01 -14.23 -0.29
CA LYS A 53 -2.43 -14.51 1.03
C LYS A 53 -2.21 -16.00 1.23
N ALA A 54 -3.16 -16.84 0.79
CA ALA A 54 -3.03 -18.28 0.84
C ALA A 54 -1.91 -18.79 -0.07
N ALA A 55 -1.83 -18.30 -1.31
CA ALA A 55 -0.78 -18.63 -2.27
C ALA A 55 0.62 -18.16 -1.80
N SER A 56 0.69 -17.05 -1.07
CA SER A 56 1.95 -16.53 -0.51
C SER A 56 2.43 -17.28 0.75
N LYS A 57 1.67 -18.25 1.29
CA LYS A 57 2.11 -19.04 2.44
C LYS A 57 3.26 -19.96 2.05
N ARG A 58 4.46 -19.66 2.56
CA ARG A 58 5.61 -20.56 2.47
C ARG A 58 5.48 -21.68 3.50
N ILE A 59 5.48 -22.93 3.05
CA ILE A 59 5.49 -24.11 3.93
C ILE A 59 6.95 -24.49 4.19
N VAL A 60 7.34 -24.51 5.47
CA VAL A 60 8.67 -24.98 5.89
C VAL A 60 8.50 -26.36 6.50
N LYS A 61 9.01 -27.39 5.84
CA LYS A 61 9.07 -28.75 6.39
C LYS A 61 10.26 -28.83 7.35
N VAL A 62 10.01 -29.29 8.57
CA VAL A 62 11.05 -29.40 9.60
C VAL A 62 11.04 -30.82 10.16
N HIS A 63 12.23 -31.38 10.39
CA HIS A 63 12.38 -32.70 11.00
C HIS A 63 11.80 -32.71 12.44
N PRO A 64 11.09 -33.76 12.87
CA PRO A 64 10.40 -33.77 14.19
C PRO A 64 11.34 -33.65 15.39
N LYS A 65 12.61 -34.08 15.26
CA LYS A 65 13.63 -33.93 16.32
C LYS A 65 14.35 -32.58 16.34
N SER A 66 13.89 -31.61 15.53
CA SER A 66 14.51 -30.29 15.47
C SER A 66 14.22 -29.47 16.73
N ASN A 67 15.20 -28.66 17.14
CA ASN A 67 15.04 -27.80 18.31
C ASN A 67 14.08 -26.62 17.98
N PRO A 68 13.00 -26.41 18.76
CA PRO A 68 12.02 -25.36 18.51
C PRO A 68 12.60 -23.94 18.43
N SER A 69 13.67 -23.67 19.20
CA SER A 69 14.33 -22.36 19.21
C SER A 69 15.01 -22.05 17.87
N THR A 70 15.62 -23.06 17.25
CA THR A 70 16.29 -22.96 15.95
C THR A 70 15.25 -22.77 14.85
N VAL A 71 14.12 -23.48 14.92
CA VAL A 71 13.00 -23.31 13.98
C VAL A 71 12.45 -21.89 14.02
N LYS A 72 12.26 -21.31 15.21
CA LYS A 72 11.82 -19.92 15.36
C LYS A 72 12.78 -18.92 14.72
N LYS A 73 14.10 -19.14 14.85
CA LYS A 73 15.12 -18.29 14.20
C LYS A 73 15.02 -18.35 12.67
N VAL A 74 14.88 -19.55 12.11
CA VAL A 74 14.72 -19.76 10.66
C VAL A 74 13.42 -19.13 10.13
N VAL A 75 12.30 -19.28 10.84
CA VAL A 75 11.04 -18.62 10.45
C VAL A 75 11.18 -17.09 10.48
N LYS A 76 11.90 -16.56 11.47
CA LYS A 76 12.14 -15.11 11.59
C LYS A 76 13.00 -14.59 10.44
N SER A 77 14.07 -15.29 10.06
CA SER A 77 14.92 -14.90 8.93
C SER A 77 14.19 -14.98 7.59
N LEU A 78 13.34 -15.99 7.39
CA LEU A 78 12.52 -16.12 6.18
C LEU A 78 11.50 -14.99 6.01
N LYS A 79 11.02 -14.39 7.10
CA LYS A 79 10.12 -13.21 7.06
C LYS A 79 10.86 -11.92 6.72
N THR A 80 12.14 -11.81 7.07
CA THR A 80 12.95 -10.62 6.81
C THR A 80 13.56 -10.60 5.41
N ILE A 81 13.60 -11.75 4.72
CA ILE A 81 13.94 -11.82 3.29
C ILE A 81 12.69 -11.36 2.49
N LYS A 82 12.42 -10.06 2.55
CA LYS A 82 11.60 -9.34 1.57
C LYS A 82 12.57 -8.49 0.73
N LYS A 83 12.76 -8.88 -0.53
CA LYS A 83 13.17 -7.99 -1.63
C LYS A 83 11.91 -7.55 -2.35
#